data_AF-A0A1D7XTZ7-F1
#
_entry.id   AF-A0A1D7XTZ7-F1
#
_cell.length_a   1.000
_cell.length_b   1.000
_cell.length_c   1.000
_cell.angle_alpha   90.00
_cell.angle_beta   90.00
_cell.angle_gamma   90.00
#
_symmetry.space_group_name_H-M   'P 1'
#
loop_
_entity.id
_entity.type
_entity.pdbx_description
1 polymer ?
#
loop_
_entity_poly.entity_id
_entity_poly.type
_entity_poly.pdbx_seq_one_letter_code
_entity_poly.pdbx_strand_id
1 'polypeptide(L)'
;MGVKALENSGKEFKIIKYLDATLSIDELKAVIEKLGIPPLELVRQNETIWKSNFKGKNLSDAELIQAMVDHPKLIERPIVVYGNKAVIGRPTERILDIL
;
A
#
# COMPACT_ATOMS: atom_id res chain seq x y z
N MET A 1 -2.98 -27.52 -19.28
CA MET A 1 -1.67 -27.17 -19.87
C MET A 1 -1.80 -25.76 -20.42
N GLY A 2 -1.19 -24.70 -19.89
CA GLY A 2 -0.10 -24.60 -18.95
C GLY A 2 0.67 -23.33 -19.29
N VAL A 3 0.44 -22.27 -18.53
CA VAL A 3 1.44 -21.29 -18.06
C VAL A 3 2.39 -20.59 -19.05
N LYS A 4 2.22 -20.68 -20.38
CA LYS A 4 3.24 -20.19 -21.33
C LYS A 4 2.93 -18.92 -22.12
N ALA A 5 1.81 -18.24 -21.83
CA ALA A 5 1.41 -17.06 -22.61
C ALA A 5 1.68 -15.71 -21.91
N LEU A 6 2.16 -15.69 -20.66
CA LEU A 6 2.34 -14.45 -19.88
C LEU A 6 3.81 -14.08 -19.57
N GLU A 7 4.77 -14.69 -20.26
CA GLU A 7 6.20 -14.33 -20.15
C GLU A 7 6.67 -13.36 -21.26
N ASN A 8 5.78 -12.89 -22.14
CA ASN A 8 6.13 -12.06 -23.30
C ASN A 8 5.82 -10.56 -23.16
N SER A 9 5.86 -10.03 -21.92
CA SER A 9 5.85 -8.57 -21.71
C SER A 9 7.10 -8.04 -21.01
N GLY A 10 8.05 -8.89 -20.57
CA GLY A 10 9.34 -8.44 -20.03
C GLY A 10 9.25 -7.47 -18.83
N LYS A 11 8.07 -7.30 -18.23
CA LYS A 11 7.85 -6.46 -17.06
C LYS A 11 7.93 -7.36 -15.84
N GLU A 12 9.02 -7.26 -15.09
CA GLU A 12 9.12 -7.84 -13.76
C GLU A 12 7.96 -7.29 -12.90
N PHE A 13 6.90 -8.08 -12.74
CA PHE A 13 5.81 -7.75 -11.84
C PHE A 13 6.18 -8.21 -10.44
N LYS A 14 6.70 -7.29 -9.63
CA LYS A 14 6.95 -7.55 -8.22
C LYS A 14 5.65 -7.34 -7.45
N ILE A 15 4.79 -8.36 -7.44
CA ILE A 15 3.61 -8.35 -6.56
C ILE A 15 4.14 -8.50 -5.14
N ILE A 16 4.35 -7.38 -4.45
CA ILE A 16 4.65 -7.36 -3.01
C ILE A 16 3.35 -7.72 -2.29
N LYS A 17 3.06 -9.02 -2.32
CA LYS A 17 1.99 -9.64 -1.55
C LYS A 17 2.44 -9.61 -0.10
N TYR A 18 1.69 -8.86 0.69
CA TYR A 18 1.82 -8.80 2.15
C TYR A 18 3.06 -8.04 2.61
N LEU A 19 2.81 -6.78 2.94
CA LEU A 19 3.66 -6.01 3.82
C LEU A 19 3.65 -6.61 5.24
N ASP A 20 4.22 -7.78 5.38
CA ASP A 20 4.61 -8.37 6.67
C ASP A 20 5.90 -7.74 7.21
N ALA A 21 6.61 -6.98 6.35
CA ALA A 21 7.83 -6.28 6.70
C ALA A 21 7.55 -4.87 7.24
N THR A 22 8.28 -4.51 8.29
CA THR A 22 8.43 -3.14 8.77
C THR A 22 9.04 -2.31 7.64
N LEU A 23 8.21 -1.55 6.91
CA LEU A 23 8.71 -0.58 5.92
C LEU A 23 9.47 0.51 6.65
N SER A 24 10.57 0.95 6.04
CA SER A 24 11.16 2.23 6.42
C SER A 24 10.31 3.39 5.90
N ILE A 25 10.46 4.56 6.51
CA ILE A 25 9.77 5.80 6.09
C ILE A 25 9.98 6.06 4.59
N ASP A 26 11.20 5.87 4.10
CA ASP A 26 11.56 6.09 2.70
C ASP A 26 10.83 5.13 1.75
N GLU A 27 10.82 3.84 2.08
CA GLU A 27 10.10 2.82 1.31
C GLU A 27 8.59 3.09 1.29
N LEU A 28 8.01 3.50 2.43
CA LEU A 28 6.59 3.84 2.52
C LEU A 28 6.27 5.09 1.70
N LYS A 29 7.12 6.12 1.72
CA LYS A 29 6.99 7.30 0.85
C LYS A 29 7.01 6.91 -0.63
N ALA A 30 7.98 6.08 -1.04
CA ALA A 30 8.06 5.60 -2.41
C ALA A 30 6.80 4.83 -2.84
N VAL A 31 6.20 4.05 -1.94
CA VAL A 31 4.92 3.37 -2.20
C VAL A 31 3.76 4.36 -2.33
N ILE A 32 3.68 5.35 -1.45
CA ILE A 32 2.65 6.40 -1.48
C ILE A 32 2.75 7.23 -2.76
N GLU A 33 3.97 7.59 -3.19
CA GLU A 33 4.20 8.28 -4.46
C GLU A 33 3.74 7.46 -5.66
N LYS A 34 4.01 6.14 -5.66
CA LYS A 34 3.53 5.22 -6.71
C LYS A 34 2.02 5.03 -6.69
N LEU A 35 1.39 5.14 -5.53
CA LEU A 35 -0.07 5.11 -5.37
C LEU A 35 -0.71 6.41 -5.88
N GLY A 36 0.00 7.54 -5.75
CA GLY A 36 -0.53 8.86 -6.11
C GLY A 36 -1.67 9.33 -5.21
N ILE A 37 -1.74 8.80 -3.98
CA ILE A 37 -2.76 9.13 -2.97
C ILE A 37 -2.12 9.75 -1.73
N PRO A 38 -2.83 10.55 -0.93
CA PRO A 38 -2.31 10.98 0.36
C PRO A 38 -2.13 9.81 1.32
N PRO A 39 -1.16 9.87 2.26
CA PRO A 39 -0.94 8.81 3.25
C PRO A 39 -2.18 8.46 4.07
N LEU A 40 -3.08 9.43 4.29
CA LEU A 40 -4.34 9.21 5.00
C LEU A 40 -5.25 8.18 4.31
N GLU A 41 -5.26 8.15 2.97
CA GLU A 41 -6.03 7.17 2.18
C GLU A 41 -5.42 5.77 2.26
N LEU A 42 -4.12 5.69 2.54
CA LEU A 42 -3.44 4.43 2.82
C LEU A 42 -3.72 3.93 4.24
N VAL A 43 -4.17 4.80 5.15
CA VAL A 43 -4.42 4.42 6.54
C VAL A 43 -5.77 3.73 6.66
N ARG A 44 -5.72 2.52 7.22
CA ARG A 44 -6.86 1.68 7.57
C ARG A 44 -7.61 2.28 8.76
N GLN A 45 -8.52 3.22 8.47
CA GLN A 45 -9.30 3.94 9.49
C GLN A 45 -10.20 3.04 10.35
N ASN A 46 -10.44 1.80 9.89
CA ASN A 46 -11.21 0.80 10.63
C ASN A 46 -10.43 0.12 11.76
N GLU A 47 -9.09 0.24 11.77
CA GLU A 47 -8.22 -0.40 12.76
C GLU A 47 -8.42 0.18 14.16
N THR A 48 -8.39 -0.67 15.19
CA THR A 48 -8.61 -0.24 16.58
C THR A 48 -7.55 0.79 17.01
N ILE A 49 -6.30 0.59 16.60
CA ILE A 49 -5.19 1.48 16.91
C ILE A 49 -5.46 2.88 16.34
N TRP A 50 -5.97 2.97 15.11
CA TRP A 50 -6.37 4.24 14.50
C TRP A 50 -7.43 4.94 15.35
N LYS A 51 -8.51 4.22 15.68
CA LYS A 51 -9.65 4.74 16.43
C LYS A 51 -9.28 5.23 17.84
N SER A 52 -8.32 4.57 18.49
CA SER A 52 -7.89 4.92 19.86
C SER A 52 -6.79 5.98 19.93
N ASN A 53 -5.84 5.98 18.99
CA ASN A 53 -4.62 6.81 19.12
C ASN A 53 -4.55 7.98 18.13
N PHE A 54 -5.24 7.90 16.99
CA PHE A 54 -5.05 8.80 15.85
C PHE A 54 -6.36 9.46 15.39
N LYS A 55 -7.52 8.83 15.59
CA LYS A 55 -8.82 9.37 15.21
C LYS A 55 -9.08 10.71 15.90
N GLY A 56 -9.37 11.74 15.10
CA GLY A 56 -9.62 13.10 15.57
C GLY A 56 -8.36 13.93 15.80
N LYS A 57 -7.15 13.37 15.58
CA LYS A 57 -5.92 14.16 15.54
C LYS A 57 -5.70 14.74 14.15
N ASN A 58 -5.18 15.97 14.11
CA ASN A 58 -4.80 16.62 12.88
C ASN A 58 -3.34 16.25 12.55
N LEU A 59 -3.14 15.06 11.99
CA LEU A 59 -1.82 14.51 11.68
C LEU A 59 -1.34 15.00 10.31
N SER A 60 -0.08 15.39 10.22
CA SER A 60 0.57 15.70 8.94
C SER A 60 0.92 14.41 8.19
N ASP A 61 1.21 14.50 6.90
CA ASP A 61 1.69 13.38 6.09
C ASP A 61 2.88 12.64 6.74
N ALA A 62 3.88 13.37 7.22
CA ALA A 62 5.02 12.81 7.93
C ALA A 62 4.62 12.03 9.19
N GLU A 63 3.68 12.54 9.99
CA GLU A 63 3.18 11.87 11.20
C GLU A 63 2.40 10.60 10.86
N LEU A 64 1.61 10.63 9.78
CA LEU A 64 0.88 9.44 9.29
C LEU A 64 1.85 8.36 8.80
N ILE A 65 2.89 8.76 8.06
CA ILE A 65 3.94 7.85 7.59
C ILE A 65 4.68 7.26 8.79
N GLN A 66 5.04 8.07 9.78
CA GLN A 66 5.67 7.60 11.01
C GLN A 66 4.77 6.59 11.75
N ALA A 67 3.48 6.91 11.90
CA ALA A 67 2.51 6.02 12.54
C ALA A 67 2.35 4.69 11.79
N MET A 68 2.37 4.71 10.45
CA MET A 68 2.31 3.50 9.62
C MET A 68 3.59 2.65 9.73
N VAL A 69 4.75 3.28 9.88
CA VAL A 69 6.02 2.57 10.13
C VAL A 69 6.05 1.94 11.51
N ASP A 70 5.63 2.68 12.54
CA ASP A 70 5.56 2.20 13.92
C ASP A 70 4.47 1.13 14.11
N HIS A 71 3.37 1.29 13.36
CA HIS A 71 2.22 0.39 13.37
C HIS A 71 1.82 -0.02 11.95
N PRO A 72 2.50 -1.02 11.33
CA PRO A 72 2.21 -1.48 9.98
C PRO A 72 0.82 -2.12 9.81
N LYS A 73 0.08 -2.33 10.91
CA LYS A 73 -1.35 -2.69 10.92
C LYS A 73 -2.25 -1.55 10.44
N LEU A 74 -1.81 -0.30 10.61
CA LEU A 74 -2.52 0.88 10.10
C LEU A 74 -2.48 0.96 8.58
N ILE A 75 -1.62 0.22 7.89
CA ILE A 75 -1.51 0.26 6.43
C ILE A 75 -2.63 -0.58 5.81
N GLU A 76 -3.34 -0.02 4.84
CA GLU A 76 -4.42 -0.70 4.12
C GLU A 76 -3.87 -1.82 3.23
N ARG A 77 -4.58 -2.96 3.16
CA ARG A 77 -4.13 -4.18 2.48
C ARG A 77 -5.27 -4.82 1.67
N PRO A 78 -4.96 -5.48 0.53
CA PRO A 78 -3.63 -5.66 -0.06
C PRO A 78 -3.17 -4.45 -0.88
N ILE A 79 -1.86 -4.17 -0.91
CA ILE A 79 -1.26 -3.19 -1.85
C ILE A 79 -0.60 -3.97 -2.96
N VAL A 80 -0.87 -3.59 -4.21
CA VAL A 80 -0.26 -4.22 -5.38
C VAL A 80 0.60 -3.17 -6.08
N VAL A 81 1.88 -3.51 -6.28
CA VAL A 81 2.82 -2.67 -7.02
C VAL A 81 3.08 -3.33 -8.38
N TYR A 82 2.92 -2.57 -9.46
CA TYR A 82 3.15 -3.01 -10.82
C TYR A 82 4.02 -1.97 -11.56
N GLY A 83 5.31 -2.29 -11.73
CA GLY A 83 6.30 -1.36 -12.29
C GLY A 83 6.40 -0.07 -11.47
N ASN A 84 6.01 1.05 -12.09
CA ASN A 84 6.01 2.39 -11.48
C ASN A 84 4.65 2.80 -10.88
N LYS A 85 3.65 1.91 -10.87
CA LYS A 85 2.34 2.18 -10.28
C LYS A 85 2.09 1.28 -9.07
N ALA A 86 1.29 1.76 -8.13
CA ALA A 86 0.76 0.96 -7.05
C ALA A 86 -0.76 1.18 -6.91
N VAL A 87 -1.48 0.20 -6.39
CA VAL A 87 -2.92 0.30 -6.11
C VAL A 87 -3.29 -0.41 -4.82
N ILE A 88 -4.27 0.15 -4.11
CA ILE A 88 -4.92 -0.53 -2.99
C ILE A 88 -5.96 -1.49 -3.56
N GLY A 89 -5.76 -2.78 -3.33
CA GLY A 89 -6.61 -3.87 -3.81
C GLY A 89 -7.90 -4.05 -3.02
N ARG A 90 -8.54 -2.95 -2.62
CA ARG A 90 -9.89 -2.93 -2.05
C ARG A 90 -10.77 -1.92 -2.80
N PRO A 91 -11.85 -2.39 -3.46
CA PRO A 91 -12.15 -3.79 -3.78
C PRO A 91 -11.08 -4.44 -4.67
N THR A 92 -10.96 -5.77 -4.64
CA THR A 92 -9.97 -6.55 -5.41
C THR A 92 -10.06 -6.26 -6.92
N GLU A 93 -11.21 -5.81 -7.39
CA GLU A 93 -11.43 -5.34 -8.76
C GLU A 93 -10.48 -4.20 -9.17
N ARG A 94 -10.03 -3.34 -8.26
CA ARG A 94 -9.06 -2.26 -8.58
C ARG A 94 -7.67 -2.80 -8.91
N ILE A 95 -7.35 -4.03 -8.51
CA ILE A 95 -6.10 -4.69 -8.87
C ILE A 95 -6.08 -5.04 -10.36
N LEU A 96 -7.25 -5.34 -10.94
CA LEU A 96 -7.40 -5.65 -12.36
C LEU A 96 -7.23 -4.42 -13.25
N ASP A 97 -7.45 -3.21 -12.70
CA ASP A 97 -7.33 -1.94 -13.43
C ASP A 97 -5.86 -1.56 -13.74
N ILE A 98 -4.90 -2.12 -12.98
CA ILE A 98 -3.47 -1.83 -13.15
C ILE A 98 -2.70 -2.90 -13.95
N LEU A 99 -3.36 -4.00 -14.32
CA LEU A 99 -2.82 -5.07 -15.17
C LEU A 99 -3.02 -4.74 -16.65
#